data_AF-A0A401QAF1-F1
#
_entry.id   AF-A0A401QAF1-F1
#
_cell.length_a   1.000
_cell.length_b   1.000
_cell.length_c   1.000
_cell.angle_alpha   90.00
_cell.angle_beta   90.00
_cell.angle_gamma   90.00
#
_symmetry.space_group_name_H-M   'P 1'
#
loop_
_entity.id
_entity.type
_entity.pdbx_description
1 polymer ?
#
loop_
_entity_poly.entity_id
_entity_poly.type
_entity_poly.pdbx_seq_one_letter_code
_entity_poly.pdbx_strand_id
1 'polypeptide(L)' 'MVHPASEQESNPVLLRFHVQRNIATIPKSVTPARIQENAQIFDFELMDEDLQLLLTLNKNWRVCQLTALRDHQFYPFKDF' A
#
# COMPACT_ATOMS: atom_id res chain seq x y z
N MET A 1 -23.55 2.97 5.54
CA MET A 1 -23.63 1.64 4.91
C MET A 1 -22.20 1.31 4.49
N VAL A 2 -21.65 0.18 4.94
CA VAL A 2 -20.28 -0.23 4.61
C VAL A 2 -20.33 -0.81 3.19
N HIS A 3 -19.56 -0.24 2.26
CA HIS A 3 -19.52 -0.74 0.88
C HIS A 3 -18.54 -1.93 0.79
N PRO A 4 -18.86 -2.99 0.02
CA PRO A 4 -17.95 -4.10 -0.16
C PRO A 4 -16.72 -3.69 -0.98
N ALA A 5 -15.53 -4.15 -0.58
CA ALA A 5 -14.26 -3.81 -1.24
C ALA A 5 -14.21 -4.16 -2.74
N SER A 6 -15.04 -5.12 -3.18
CA SER A 6 -15.15 -5.54 -4.59
C SER A 6 -15.69 -4.47 -5.54
N GLU A 7 -16.29 -3.40 -5.02
CA GLU A 7 -16.80 -2.26 -5.81
C GLU A 7 -15.81 -1.10 -5.87
N GLN A 8 -14.67 -1.19 -5.17
CA GLN A 8 -13.68 -0.13 -5.06
C GLN A 8 -12.59 -0.26 -6.12
N GLU A 9 -12.12 0.87 -6.64
CA GLU A 9 -10.92 0.95 -7.48
C GLU A 9 -9.68 0.39 -6.76
N SER A 10 -8.70 -0.07 -7.55
CA SER A 10 -7.53 -0.79 -7.03
C SER A 10 -6.68 0.02 -6.04
N ASN A 11 -6.62 1.35 -6.20
CA ASN A 11 -5.79 2.22 -5.35
C ASN A 11 -6.30 2.28 -3.90
N PRO A 12 -7.58 2.59 -3.62
CA PRO A 12 -8.17 2.49 -2.28
C PRO A 12 -7.94 1.14 -1.59
N VAL A 13 -8.04 0.01 -2.32
CA VAL A 13 -7.82 -1.33 -1.77
C VAL A 13 -6.41 -1.49 -1.20
N LEU A 14 -5.39 -1.03 -1.95
CA LEU A 14 -4.00 -1.10 -1.50
C LEU A 14 -3.73 -0.19 -0.28
N LEU A 15 -4.38 0.96 -0.20
CA LEU A 15 -4.26 1.85 0.96
C LEU A 15 -4.94 1.24 2.18
N ARG A 16 -6.15 0.69 2.02
CA ARG A 16 -6.86 -0.03 3.09
C ARG A 16 -6.05 -1.22 3.60
N PHE A 17 -5.43 -1.98 2.70
CA PHE A 17 -4.57 -3.12 3.06
C PHE A 17 -3.49 -2.77 4.08
N HIS A 18 -2.81 -1.62 3.90
CA HIS A 18 -1.79 -1.16 4.84
C HIS A 18 -2.40 -0.66 6.15
N VAL A 19 -3.44 0.19 6.08
CA VAL A 19 -4.05 0.80 7.26
C VAL A 19 -4.68 -0.25 8.18
N GLN A 20 -5.40 -1.23 7.63
CA GLN A 20 -6.01 -2.32 8.40
C GLN A 20 -4.97 -3.20 9.10
N ARG A 21 -3.73 -3.19 8.61
CA ARG A 21 -2.57 -3.86 9.24
C ARG A 21 -1.77 -2.95 10.18
N ASN A 22 -2.34 -1.82 10.60
CA ASN A 22 -1.71 -0.80 11.44
C ASN A 22 -0.44 -0.19 10.83
N ILE A 23 -0.40 -0.05 9.50
CA ILE A 23 0.71 0.60 8.78
C ILE A 23 0.19 1.91 8.18
N ALA A 24 0.76 3.03 8.61
CA ALA A 24 0.44 4.35 8.05
C ALA A 24 0.86 4.46 6.58
N THR A 25 0.05 5.14 5.76
CA THR A 25 0.31 5.37 4.34
C THR A 25 0.37 6.86 4.00
N ILE A 26 1.15 7.21 2.97
CA ILE A 26 1.35 8.60 2.50
C ILE A 26 1.18 8.70 0.96
N PRO A 27 -0.02 8.41 0.42
CA PRO A 27 -0.22 8.42 -1.03
C PRO A 27 -0.09 9.83 -1.59
N LYS A 28 0.84 10.01 -2.54
CA LYS A 28 1.00 11.27 -3.27
C LYS A 28 0.03 11.32 -4.44
N SER A 29 -0.75 12.39 -4.53
CA SER A 29 -1.53 12.75 -5.72
C SER A 29 -1.57 14.27 -5.92
N VAL A 30 -1.68 14.71 -7.17
CA VAL A 30 -1.99 16.11 -7.53
C VAL A 30 -3.35 16.23 -8.21
N THR A 31 -4.02 15.11 -8.47
CA THR A 31 -5.33 15.05 -9.09
C THR A 31 -6.39 15.12 -7.99
N PRO A 32 -7.25 16.15 -7.93
CA PRO A 32 -8.20 16.34 -6.84
C PRO A 32 -9.11 15.13 -6.58
N ALA A 33 -9.66 14.54 -7.64
CA ALA A 33 -10.50 13.34 -7.54
C ALA A 33 -9.78 12.18 -6.84
N ARG A 34 -8.51 11.93 -7.19
CA ARG A 34 -7.69 10.88 -6.56
C ARG A 34 -7.33 11.20 -5.11
N ILE A 35 -7.16 12.48 -4.76
CA ILE A 35 -6.92 12.89 -3.37
C ILE A 35 -8.15 12.54 -2.52
N GLN A 36 -9.33 12.85 -3.03
CA GLN A 36 -10.59 12.54 -2.36
C GLN A 36 -10.81 11.02 -2.26
N GLU A 37 -10.63 10.30 -3.37
CA GLU A 37 -10.75 8.84 -3.43
C GLU A 37 -9.79 8.13 -2.46
N ASN A 38 -8.51 8.54 -2.40
CA ASN A 38 -7.52 7.97 -1.49
C ASN A 38 -7.85 8.17 -0.01
N ALA A 39 -8.69 9.15 0.33
CA ALA A 39 -9.15 9.40 1.71
C ALA A 39 -10.38 8.55 2.09
N GLN A 40 -11.09 7.99 1.11
CA GLN A 40 -12.29 7.14 1.28
C GLN A 40 -11.89 5.66 1.43
N ILE A 41 -11.06 5.39 2.46
CA ILE A 41 -10.55 4.05 2.77
C ILE A 41 -10.99 3.57 4.16
N PHE A 42 -11.85 4.34 4.83
CA PHE A 42 -12.32 4.09 6.20
C PHE A 42 -13.79 3.69 6.26
N ASP A 43 -14.47 3.69 5.11
CA ASP A 43 -15.87 3.32 4.89
C ASP A 43 -16.06 1.84 4.49
N PHE A 44 -14.96 1.10 4.32
CA PHE A 44 -14.95 -0.34 4.08
C PHE A 44 -13.81 -1.05 4.79
N GLU A 45 -13.90 -2.39 4.85
CA GLU A 45 -12.86 -3.28 5.36
C GLU A 45 -12.56 -4.39 4.36
N LEU A 46 -11.32 -4.89 4.37
CA LEU A 46 -10.96 -6.08 3.61
C LEU A 46 -11.30 -7.32 4.44
N MET A 47 -11.82 -8.35 3.78
CA MET A 47 -12.01 -9.65 4.41
C MET A 47 -10.65 -10.28 4.75
N ASP A 48 -10.61 -11.13 5.76
CA ASP A 48 -9.38 -11.83 6.13
C ASP A 48 -8.79 -12.62 4.96
N GLU A 49 -9.64 -13.23 4.13
CA GLU A 49 -9.25 -13.96 2.92
C GLU A 49 -8.54 -13.05 1.91
N ASP A 50 -9.04 -11.83 1.69
CA ASP A 50 -8.42 -10.85 0.80
C ASP A 50 -7.09 -10.34 1.36
N LEU A 51 -7.02 -10.11 2.68
CA LEU A 51 -5.77 -9.76 3.35
C LEU A 51 -4.72 -10.85 3.15
N GLN A 52 -5.09 -12.12 3.34
CA GLN A 52 -4.19 -13.25 3.12
C GLN A 52 -3.74 -13.34 1.66
N LEU A 53 -4.67 -13.18 0.71
CA LEU A 53 -4.36 -13.20 -0.71
C LEU A 53 -3.36 -12.09 -1.08
N LEU A 54 -3.58 -10.86 -0.61
CA LEU A 54 -2.67 -9.74 -0.85
C LEU A 54 -1.28 -9.96 -0.25
N LEU A 55 -1.19 -10.62 0.92
CA LEU A 55 0.10 -11.00 1.51
C LEU A 55 0.89 -11.97 0.62
N THR A 56 0.22 -12.86 -0.12
CA THR A 56 0.90 -13.78 -1.06
C THR A 56 1.53 -13.07 -2.25
N LEU A 57 1.14 -11.82 -2.54
CA LEU A 57 1.69 -11.04 -3.65
C LEU A 57 3.07 -10.45 -3.35
N ASN A 58 3.59 -10.59 -2.12
CA ASN A 58 4.92 -10.10 -1.77
C ASN A 58 6.00 -10.81 -2.61
N LYS A 59 6.81 -10.01 -3.31
CA LYS A 59 7.96 -10.48 -4.12
C LYS A 59 9.31 -10.09 -3.54
N ASN A 60 9.35 -9.57 -2.31
CA ASN A 60 10.52 -8.89 -1.74
C ASN A 60 11.09 -7.79 -2.65
N TRP A 61 10.23 -7.19 -3.48
CA TRP A 61 10.60 -6.18 -4.47
C TRP A 61 10.49 -4.77 -3.87
N ARG A 62 11.48 -3.92 -4.16
CA ARG A 62 11.53 -2.53 -3.68
C ARG A 62 11.56 -1.58 -4.87
N VAL A 63 10.67 -0.58 -4.86
CA VAL A 63 10.66 0.53 -5.83
C VAL A 63 11.90 1.42 -5.64
N CYS A 64 12.14 1.87 -4.42
CA CYS A 64 13.23 2.79 -4.07
C CYS A 64 14.43 2.04 -3.51
N GLN A 65 15.28 1.51 -4.38
CA GLN A 65 16.49 0.79 -3.96
C GLN A 65 17.68 1.72 -3.72
N LEU A 66 17.72 2.91 -4.35
CA LEU A 66 18.87 3.83 -4.27
C LEU A 66 20.19 3.15 -4.66
N THR A 67 20.19 2.37 -5.74
CA THR A 67 21.32 1.51 -6.15
C THR A 67 22.64 2.26 -6.37
N ALA A 68 22.59 3.55 -6.69
CA ALA A 68 23.76 4.41 -6.78
C ALA A 68 24.52 4.57 -5.44
N LEU A 69 23.89 4.26 -4.31
CA LEU A 69 24.46 4.34 -2.96
C LEU A 69 24.87 2.98 -2.38
N ARG A 70 24.89 1.92 -3.20
CA ARG A 70 25.13 0.53 -2.73
C ARG A 70 26.44 0.36 -1.95
N ASP A 71 27.48 1.08 -2.38
CA ASP A 71 28.82 0.98 -1.77
C ASP A 71 28.95 1.81 -0.49
N HIS A 72 27.94 2.62 -0.15
CA HIS A 72 27.95 3.40 1.08
C HIS A 72 28.00 2.47 2.29
N GLN A 73 28.82 2.80 3.30
CA GLN A 73 29.00 1.98 4.51
C GLN A 73 27.65 1.61 5.13
N PHE A 74 26.72 2.57 5.20
CA PHE A 74 25.39 2.43 5.79
C PHE A 74 24.26 2.20 4.76
N TYR A 75 24.55 1.67 3.57
CA TYR A 75 23.49 1.33 2.63
C TYR A 75 22.54 0.29 3.26
N PRO A 76 21.23 0.58 3.37
CA PRO A 76 20.32 -0.18 4.24
C PRO A 76 19.85 -1.51 3.65
N PHE A 77 20.18 -1.81 2.39
CA PHE A 77 19.67 -2.99 1.68
C PHE A 77 20.79 -3.98 1.28
N LYS A 78 21.88 -4.08 2.04
CA LYS A 78 22.98 -5.02 1.74
C LYS A 78 22.61 -6.47 2.03
N ASP A 79 21.79 -6.70 3.05
CA ASP A 79 21.52 -8.03 3.62
C ASP A 79 20.23 -8.66 3.08
N PHE A 80 19.72 -8.18 1.94
CA PHE A 80 18.47 -8.63 1.31
C PHE A 80 18.69 -9.15 -0.10
#